data_AF-A0A4Q4KKY8-F1
#
_entry.id   AF-A0A4Q4KKY8-F1
#
_cell.length_a   1.000
_cell.length_b   1.000
_cell.length_c   1.000
_cell.angle_alpha   90.00
_cell.angle_beta   90.00
_cell.angle_gamma   90.00
#
_symmetry.space_group_name_H-M   'P 1'
#
loop_
_entity.id
_entity.type
_entity.pdbx_description
1 polymer ?
#
loop_
_entity_poly.entity_id
_entity_poly.type
_entity_poly.pdbx_seq_one_letter_code
_entity_poly.pdbx_strand_id
1 'polypeptide(L)'
;MLKRTNAIRNGLLLFAILGLYFLLLDALGWADNLFLRLGNYVFIFLMVNNTLKSAVKNGENYLSKLAVGIVTVFIAMTLGAISLFIYLQVLEPDLERYISPVIAANSYSGLCVALFIQSLASSMILVFILSQLYKNKKPSEMK
;
A
#
# COMPACT_ATOMS: atom_id res chain seq x y z
N MET A 1 7.85 -19.59 1.36
CA MET A 1 6.83 -18.65 1.85
C MET A 1 6.48 -17.56 0.82
N LEU A 2 7.38 -16.61 0.49
CA LEU A 2 7.05 -15.45 -0.37
C LEU A 2 6.65 -15.78 -1.82
N LYS A 3 7.38 -16.69 -2.49
CA LYS A 3 7.02 -17.13 -3.85
C LYS A 3 5.71 -17.93 -3.90
N ARG A 4 5.33 -18.61 -2.81
CA ARG A 4 4.11 -19.43 -2.74
C ARG A 4 2.84 -18.62 -2.47
N THR A 5 2.99 -17.45 -1.84
CA THR A 5 1.88 -16.61 -1.36
C THR A 5 1.56 -15.42 -2.27
N ASN A 6 2.22 -15.33 -3.43
CA ASN A 6 2.11 -14.23 -4.39
C ASN A 6 2.39 -12.83 -3.79
N ALA A 7 3.01 -12.74 -2.61
CA ALA A 7 3.20 -11.47 -1.89
C ALA A 7 3.96 -10.43 -2.72
N ILE A 8 5.05 -10.86 -3.39
CA ILE A 8 5.85 -9.97 -4.25
C ILE A 8 5.03 -9.49 -5.45
N ARG A 9 4.34 -10.43 -6.13
CA ARG A 9 3.50 -10.11 -7.29
C ARG A 9 2.37 -9.14 -6.91
N ASN A 10 1.69 -9.39 -5.79
CA ASN A 10 0.61 -8.54 -5.31
C ASN A 10 1.14 -7.17 -4.84
N GLY A 11 2.35 -7.11 -4.26
CA GLY A 11 2.98 -5.84 -3.90
C GLY A 11 3.33 -4.99 -5.12
N LEU A 12 3.87 -5.60 -6.18
CA LEU A 12 4.14 -4.93 -7.45
C LEU A 12 2.85 -4.47 -8.15
N LEU A 13 1.82 -5.30 -8.16
CA LEU A 13 0.50 -4.93 -8.71
C LEU A 13 -0.14 -3.80 -7.91
N LEU A 14 -0.05 -3.84 -6.58
CA LEU A 14 -0.54 -2.79 -5.71
C LEU A 14 0.17 -1.46 -5.98
N PHE A 15 1.50 -1.48 -6.13
CA PHE A 15 2.27 -0.31 -6.57
C PHE A 15 1.76 0.24 -7.89
N ALA A 16 1.61 -0.60 -8.92
CA ALA A 16 1.16 -0.16 -10.24
C ALA A 16 -0.25 0.44 -10.21
N ILE A 17 -1.19 -0.19 -9.49
CA ILE A 17 -2.57 0.29 -9.37
C ILE A 17 -2.62 1.60 -8.58
N LEU A 18 -1.91 1.71 -7.46
CA LEU A 18 -1.86 2.95 -6.68
C LEU A 18 -1.19 4.09 -7.47
N GLY A 19 -0.08 3.81 -8.14
CA GLY A 19 0.61 4.78 -8.98
C GLY A 19 -0.29 5.30 -10.10
N LEU A 20 -0.95 4.40 -10.84
CA LEU A 20 -1.91 4.78 -11.87
C LEU A 20 -3.09 5.57 -11.28
N TYR A 21 -3.63 5.14 -10.14
CA TYR A 21 -4.72 5.81 -9.46
C TYR A 21 -4.38 7.26 -9.11
N PHE A 22 -3.22 7.50 -8.48
CA PHE A 22 -2.80 8.84 -8.10
C PHE A 22 -2.43 9.71 -9.30
N LEU A 23 -1.81 9.15 -10.34
CA LEU A 23 -1.55 9.88 -11.59
C LEU A 23 -2.84 10.34 -12.26
N LEU A 24 -3.87 9.49 -12.29
CA LEU A 24 -5.19 9.86 -12.81
C LEU A 24 -5.85 10.95 -11.97
N LEU A 25 -5.78 10.84 -10.63
CA LEU A 25 -6.31 11.89 -9.75
C LEU A 25 -5.59 13.22 -9.95
N ASP A 26 -4.26 13.22 -10.10
CA ASP A 26 -3.52 14.46 -10.33
C ASP A 26 -3.83 15.08 -11.70
N ALA A 27 -3.92 14.26 -12.76
CA ALA A 27 -4.30 14.70 -14.10
C ALA A 27 -5.71 15.29 -14.17
N LEU A 28 -6.64 14.83 -13.32
CA LEU A 28 -8.00 15.36 -13.19
C LEU A 28 -8.09 16.57 -12.23
N GLY A 29 -7.00 16.94 -11.56
CA GLY A 29 -7.00 18.00 -10.53
C GLY A 29 -7.72 17.60 -9.24
N TRP A 30 -7.89 16.29 -8.99
CA TRP A 30 -8.60 15.74 -7.83
C TRP A 30 -7.66 15.10 -6.80
N ALA A 31 -6.35 15.25 -6.96
CA ALA A 31 -5.36 14.76 -6.00
C ALA A 31 -5.63 15.24 -4.57
N ASP A 32 -6.23 16.42 -4.41
CA ASP A 32 -6.50 17.02 -3.10
C ASP A 32 -7.75 16.46 -2.41
N ASN A 33 -8.61 15.73 -3.12
CA ASN A 33 -9.86 15.24 -2.59
C ASN A 33 -9.65 14.10 -1.58
N LEU A 34 -10.00 14.34 -0.32
CA LEU A 34 -9.81 13.39 0.78
C LEU A 34 -10.63 12.10 0.60
N PHE A 35 -11.86 12.17 0.07
CA PHE A 35 -12.70 10.99 -0.15
C PHE A 35 -12.11 10.06 -1.21
N LEU A 36 -11.57 10.62 -2.29
CA LEU A 36 -10.87 9.85 -3.32
C LEU A 36 -9.58 9.25 -2.76
N ARG A 37 -8.84 9.97 -1.91
CA ARG A 37 -7.69 9.38 -1.23
C ARG A 37 -8.08 8.15 -0.40
N LEU A 38 -9.21 8.18 0.33
CA LEU A 38 -9.70 7.01 1.06
C LEU A 38 -10.03 5.81 0.15
N GLY A 39 -10.40 6.06 -1.12
CA GLY A 39 -10.61 5.01 -2.11
C GLY A 39 -9.39 4.11 -2.31
N ASN A 40 -8.17 4.60 -2.05
CA ASN A 40 -6.95 3.81 -2.18
C ASN A 40 -6.92 2.58 -1.23
N TYR A 41 -7.59 2.66 -0.08
CA TYR A 41 -7.63 1.59 0.90
C TYR A 41 -8.38 0.36 0.37
N VAL A 42 -9.30 0.55 -0.59
CA VAL A 42 -9.97 -0.56 -1.28
C VAL A 42 -8.95 -1.39 -2.06
N PHE A 43 -8.04 -0.76 -2.79
CA PHE A 43 -7.00 -1.47 -3.53
C PHE A 43 -6.03 -2.20 -2.60
N ILE A 44 -5.61 -1.56 -1.51
CA ILE A 44 -4.75 -2.17 -0.49
C ILE A 44 -5.47 -3.38 0.13
N PHE A 45 -6.75 -3.24 0.50
CA PHE A 45 -7.57 -4.32 1.05
C PHE A 45 -7.62 -5.51 0.10
N LEU A 46 -7.95 -5.28 -1.18
CA LEU A 46 -8.08 -6.35 -2.18
C LEU A 46 -6.77 -7.13 -2.36
N MET A 47 -5.64 -6.42 -2.43
CA MET A 47 -4.33 -7.05 -2.64
C MET A 47 -3.84 -7.81 -1.42
N VAL A 48 -3.96 -7.22 -0.22
CA VAL A 48 -3.59 -7.89 1.03
C VAL A 48 -4.51 -9.10 1.27
N ASN A 49 -5.81 -8.95 1.03
CA ASN A 49 -6.77 -10.04 1.12
C ASN A 49 -6.37 -11.20 0.18
N ASN A 50 -6.02 -10.91 -1.07
CA ASN A 50 -5.54 -11.93 -2.00
C ASN A 50 -4.26 -12.64 -1.50
N THR A 51 -3.27 -11.89 -1.01
CA THR A 51 -2.05 -12.47 -0.41
C THR A 51 -2.38 -13.39 0.76
N LEU A 52 -3.23 -12.94 1.69
CA LEU A 52 -3.60 -13.72 2.87
C LEU A 52 -4.42 -14.96 2.51
N LYS A 53 -5.33 -14.86 1.54
CA LYS A 53 -6.06 -16.03 1.02
C LYS A 53 -5.11 -17.07 0.44
N SER A 54 -4.10 -16.64 -0.32
CA SER A 54 -3.05 -17.52 -0.84
C SER A 54 -2.24 -18.17 0.29
N ALA A 55 -1.90 -17.41 1.34
CA ALA A 55 -1.20 -17.95 2.52
C ALA A 55 -2.03 -19.00 3.26
N VAL A 56 -3.34 -18.77 3.45
CA VAL A 56 -4.25 -19.75 4.06
C VAL A 56 -4.34 -21.02 3.21
N LYS A 57 -4.50 -20.89 1.89
CA LYS A 57 -4.55 -22.04 0.96
C LYS A 57 -3.28 -22.89 1.02
N ASN A 58 -2.13 -22.26 1.26
CA ASN A 58 -0.84 -22.94 1.40
C ASN A 58 -0.59 -23.56 2.78
N GLY A 59 -1.52 -23.40 3.73
CA GLY A 59 -1.37 -23.92 5.10
C GLY A 59 -0.36 -23.15 5.96
N GLU A 60 -0.07 -21.88 5.61
CA GLU A 60 0.87 -21.06 6.37
C GLU A 60 0.35 -20.76 7.79
N ASN A 61 1.23 -20.68 8.77
CA ASN A 61 0.86 -20.33 10.15
C ASN A 61 0.51 -18.82 10.28
N TYR A 62 0.01 -18.39 11.44
CA TYR A 62 -0.40 -17.00 11.66
C TYR A 62 0.74 -15.99 11.44
N LEU A 63 1.95 -16.26 11.96
CA LEU A 63 3.09 -15.35 11.80
C LEU A 63 3.52 -15.25 10.34
N SER A 64 3.52 -16.37 9.61
CA SER A 64 3.77 -16.41 8.17
C SER A 64 2.72 -15.58 7.41
N LYS A 65 1.42 -15.74 7.71
CA LYS A 65 0.33 -14.95 7.11
C LYS A 65 0.55 -13.46 7.32
N LEU A 66 0.84 -13.06 8.56
CA LEU A 66 1.12 -11.66 8.91
C LEU A 66 2.34 -11.14 8.14
N ALA A 67 3.44 -11.88 8.14
CA ALA A 67 4.68 -11.50 7.47
C ALA A 67 4.49 -11.31 5.95
N VAL A 68 3.76 -12.21 5.27
CA VAL A 68 3.52 -12.06 3.83
C VAL A 68 2.60 -10.88 3.50
N GLY A 69 1.64 -10.56 4.38
CA GLY A 69 0.83 -9.34 4.29
C GLY A 69 1.68 -8.07 4.42
N ILE A 70 2.56 -8.03 5.42
CA ILE A 70 3.50 -6.91 5.64
C ILE A 70 4.41 -6.73 4.42
N VAL A 71 4.99 -7.82 3.89
CA VAL A 71 5.86 -7.74 2.71
C VAL A 71 5.11 -7.20 1.48
N THR A 72 3.84 -7.58 1.29
CA THR A 72 3.02 -7.08 0.19
C THR A 72 2.90 -5.55 0.23
N VAL A 73 2.53 -4.98 1.39
CA VAL A 73 2.37 -3.53 1.52
C VAL A 73 3.71 -2.82 1.55
N PHE A 74 4.75 -3.40 2.17
CA PHE A 74 6.08 -2.81 2.25
C PHE A 74 6.70 -2.60 0.86
N ILE A 75 6.59 -3.60 -0.03
CA ILE A 75 7.04 -3.48 -1.43
C ILE A 75 6.31 -2.33 -2.12
N ALA A 76 4.98 -2.29 -2.00
CA ALA A 76 4.17 -1.29 -2.68
C ALA A 76 4.48 0.14 -2.20
N MET A 77 4.56 0.35 -0.88
CA MET A 77 4.82 1.68 -0.31
C MET A 77 6.25 2.14 -0.58
N THR A 78 7.24 1.23 -0.55
CA THR A 78 8.64 1.59 -0.83
C THR A 78 8.80 2.03 -2.29
N LEU A 79 8.26 1.25 -3.23
CA LEU A 79 8.30 1.62 -4.65
C LEU A 79 7.50 2.90 -4.90
N GLY A 80 6.33 3.04 -4.26
CA GLY A 80 5.52 4.26 -4.33
C GLY A 80 6.27 5.51 -3.87
N ALA A 81 6.98 5.44 -2.75
CA ALA A 81 7.78 6.54 -2.23
C ALA A 81 8.96 6.90 -3.17
N ILE A 82 9.64 5.90 -3.72
CA ILE A 82 10.72 6.13 -4.70
C ILE A 82 10.17 6.78 -5.97
N SER A 83 9.05 6.28 -6.49
CA SER A 83 8.41 6.84 -7.68
C SER A 83 7.90 8.25 -7.46
N LEU A 84 7.33 8.55 -6.28
CA LEU A 84 6.92 9.90 -5.92
C LEU A 84 8.13 10.84 -5.85
N PHE A 85 9.23 10.40 -5.26
CA PHE A 85 10.44 11.20 -5.21
C PHE A 85 10.96 11.54 -6.62
N ILE A 86 10.99 10.55 -7.53
CA ILE A 86 11.36 10.77 -8.93
C ILE A 86 10.37 11.74 -9.60
N TYR A 87 9.06 11.56 -9.39
CA TYR A 87 8.02 12.43 -9.94
C TYR A 87 8.22 13.90 -9.54
N LEU A 88 8.43 14.16 -8.24
CA LEU A 88 8.64 15.51 -7.72
C LEU A 88 9.92 16.15 -8.27
N GLN A 89 10.99 15.37 -8.44
CA GLN A 89 12.26 15.88 -8.97
C GLN A 89 12.23 16.17 -10.47
N VAL A 90 11.37 15.48 -11.24
CA VAL A 90 11.28 15.66 -12.70
C VAL A 90 10.32 16.76 -13.09
N LEU A 91 9.18 16.88 -12.39
CA LEU A 91 8.14 17.85 -12.71
C LEU A 91 8.23 19.14 -11.90
N GLU A 92 9.00 19.14 -10.81
CA GLU A 92 9.20 20.25 -9.88
C GLU A 92 7.89 20.99 -9.53
N PRO A 93 6.81 20.28 -9.15
CA PRO A 93 5.55 20.94 -8.84
C PRO A 93 5.66 21.68 -7.50
N ASP A 94 4.83 22.72 -7.32
CA ASP A 94 4.80 23.47 -6.08
C ASP A 94 4.53 22.56 -4.86
N LEU A 95 5.45 22.59 -3.90
CA LEU A 95 5.39 21.83 -2.64
C LEU A 95 4.09 22.11 -1.87
N GLU A 96 3.61 23.36 -1.92
CA GLU A 96 2.41 23.78 -1.19
C GLU A 96 1.17 23.00 -1.61
N ARG A 97 1.15 22.47 -2.84
CA ARG A 97 0.03 21.65 -3.34
C ARG A 97 -0.08 20.29 -2.62
N TYR A 98 1.02 19.77 -2.08
CA TYR A 98 1.06 18.44 -1.46
C TYR A 98 1.20 18.48 0.06
N ILE A 99 1.59 19.62 0.61
CA ILE A 99 1.68 19.86 2.04
C ILE A 99 0.27 20.02 2.61
N SER A 100 -0.01 19.32 3.70
CA SER A 100 -1.27 19.44 4.45
C SER A 100 -0.95 19.74 5.91
N PRO A 101 -1.91 20.19 6.73
CA PRO A 101 -1.68 20.41 8.16
C PRO A 101 -1.12 19.18 8.91
N VAL A 102 -1.35 17.99 8.35
CA VAL A 102 -0.90 16.70 8.91
C VAL A 102 0.52 16.34 8.46
N ILE A 103 1.03 16.95 7.39
CA ILE A 103 2.34 16.64 6.80
C ILE A 103 3.15 17.93 6.72
N ALA A 104 3.95 18.19 7.74
CA ALA A 104 4.93 19.27 7.71
C ALA A 104 6.20 18.79 6.96
N ALA A 105 6.41 19.29 5.75
CA ALA A 105 7.61 19.02 4.97
C ALA A 105 8.09 20.27 4.25
N ASN A 106 9.37 20.60 4.39
CA ASN A 106 9.99 21.77 3.74
C ASN A 106 10.86 21.38 2.53
N SER A 107 10.83 20.11 2.13
CA SER A 107 11.60 19.57 1.01
C SER A 107 10.87 18.38 0.38
N TYR A 108 11.12 18.10 -0.90
CA TYR A 108 10.58 16.92 -1.59
C TYR A 108 10.96 15.62 -0.88
N SER A 109 12.18 15.54 -0.34
CA SER A 109 12.64 14.38 0.43
C SER A 109 11.86 14.22 1.74
N GLY A 110 11.66 15.31 2.49
CA GLY A 110 10.87 15.30 3.72
C GLY A 110 9.42 14.88 3.47
N LEU A 111 8.83 15.37 2.38
CA LEU A 111 7.47 15.02 1.97
C LEU A 111 7.35 13.53 1.64
N CYS A 112 8.28 12.99 0.84
CA CYS A 112 8.28 11.58 0.47
C CYS A 112 8.44 10.66 1.70
N VAL A 113 9.32 11.01 2.63
CA VAL A 113 9.53 10.23 3.87
C VAL A 113 8.28 10.28 4.75
N ALA A 114 7.67 11.45 4.93
CA ALA A 114 6.46 11.59 5.73
C ALA A 114 5.30 10.77 5.14
N LEU A 115 5.06 10.89 3.84
CA LEU A 115 4.04 10.12 3.12
C LEU A 115 4.32 8.61 3.15
N PHE A 116 5.59 8.21 3.04
CA PHE A 116 5.98 6.80 3.15
C PHE A 116 5.62 6.23 4.52
N ILE A 117 6.01 6.90 5.60
CA ILE A 117 5.73 6.46 6.97
C ILE A 117 4.22 6.39 7.21
N GLN A 118 3.47 7.42 6.80
CA GLN A 118 2.02 7.46 6.94
C GLN A 118 1.32 6.32 6.17
N SER A 119 1.73 6.11 4.93
CA SER A 119 1.16 5.07 4.06
C SER A 119 1.51 3.67 4.58
N LEU A 120 2.74 3.48 5.08
CA LEU A 120 3.16 2.22 5.67
C LEU A 120 2.40 1.93 6.97
N ALA A 121 2.31 2.90 7.89
CA ALA A 121 1.58 2.73 9.15
C ALA A 121 0.11 2.38 8.93
N SER A 122 -0.58 3.13 8.06
CA SER A 122 -2.00 2.88 7.80
C SER A 122 -2.26 1.55 7.08
N SER A 123 -1.41 1.15 6.13
CA SER A 123 -1.52 -0.14 5.47
C SER A 123 -1.17 -1.32 6.40
N MET A 124 -0.24 -1.14 7.34
CA MET A 124 0.06 -2.15 8.37
C MET A 124 -1.15 -2.42 9.27
N ILE A 125 -1.90 -1.40 9.67
CA ILE A 125 -3.15 -1.58 10.44
C ILE A 125 -4.11 -2.50 9.69
N LEU A 126 -4.28 -2.29 8.37
CA LEU A 126 -5.13 -3.12 7.54
C LEU A 126 -4.64 -4.58 7.44
N VAL A 127 -3.33 -4.76 7.31
CA VAL A 127 -2.70 -6.09 7.33
C VAL A 127 -2.97 -6.80 8.66
N PHE A 128 -2.87 -6.10 9.79
CA PHE A 128 -3.16 -6.68 11.10
C PHE A 128 -4.63 -7.10 11.22
N ILE A 129 -5.57 -6.22 10.85
CA ILE A 129 -7.00 -6.50 10.88
C ILE A 129 -7.32 -7.74 10.04
N LEU A 130 -6.86 -7.77 8.78
CA LEU A 130 -7.11 -8.89 7.89
C LEU A 130 -6.46 -10.19 8.39
N SER A 131 -5.24 -10.12 8.92
CA SER A 131 -4.55 -11.29 9.47
C SER A 131 -5.31 -11.89 10.66
N GLN A 132 -5.98 -11.08 11.48
CA GLN A 132 -6.87 -11.61 12.53
C GLN A 132 -8.07 -12.36 11.95
N LEU A 133 -8.69 -11.84 10.88
CA LEU A 133 -9.82 -12.50 10.21
C LEU A 133 -9.45 -13.87 9.62
N TYR A 134 -8.18 -14.06 9.27
CA TYR A 134 -7.64 -15.30 8.70
C TYR A 134 -6.93 -16.21 9.71
N LYS A 135 -6.91 -15.84 11.00
CA LYS A 135 -6.17 -16.57 12.05
C LYS A 135 -6.59 -18.04 12.16
N ASN A 136 -7.90 -18.28 12.23
CA ASN A 136 -8.46 -19.62 12.45
C ASN A 136 -8.89 -20.33 11.15
N LYS A 137 -8.70 -19.69 9.99
CA LYS A 137 -9.14 -20.27 8.72
C LYS A 137 -8.20 -21.37 8.24
N LYS A 138 -8.80 -22.48 7.83
CA LYS A 138 -8.14 -23.67 7.27
C LYS A 138 -8.15 -23.63 5.74
N PRO A 139 -7.22 -24.35 5.07
CA PRO A 139 -7.23 -24.46 3.61
C PRO A 139 -8.56 -24.98 3.04
N SER A 140 -9.25 -25.88 3.76
CA SER A 140 -10.54 -26.47 3.36
C SER A 140 -11.69 -25.47 3.29
N GLU A 141 -11.57 -24.30 3.91
CA GLU A 141 -12.59 -23.25 3.93
C GLU A 141 -12.41 -22.22 2.80
N MET A 142 -11.33 -22.37 2.01
CA MET A 142 -10.97 -21.49 0.92
C MET A 142 -11.36 -22.14 -0.41
N LYS A 143 -12.60 -21.89 -0.86
CA LYS A 143 -13.05 -22.24 -2.22
C LYS A 143 -12.37 -21.38 -3.26
#